data_AF-A0A9D5SIQ9-F1
#
_entry.id   AF-A0A9D5SIQ9-F1
#
_cell.length_a   1.000
_cell.length_b   1.000
_cell.length_c   1.000
_cell.angle_alpha   90.00
_cell.angle_beta   90.00
_cell.angle_gamma   90.00
#
_symmetry.space_group_name_H-M   'P 1'
#
loop_
_entity.id
_entity.type
_entity.pdbx_description
1 polymer ?
#
loop_
_entity_poly.entity_id
_entity_poly.type
_entity_poly.pdbx_seq_one_letter_code
_entity_poly.pdbx_strand_id
1 'polypeptide(L)'
;MKFLLLGKHSERRTQMARGKQILGLPKGKHLFGTVRIGEKGQIVIPKEARELFGISPGDTLLVLGDESCGIIISRPDVMTEAAGKVFRRIDGS
;
A
#
# COMPACT_ATOMS: atom_id res chain seq x y z
N MET A 1 50.80 -13.27 -25.41
CA MET A 1 49.59 -14.00 -25.03
C MET A 1 48.39 -13.11 -25.34
N LYS A 2 47.49 -13.61 -26.18
CA LYS A 2 46.38 -12.90 -26.85
C LYS A 2 45.09 -13.40 -26.20
N PHE A 3 44.26 -12.50 -25.68
CA PHE A 3 42.85 -12.78 -25.42
C PHE A 3 42.04 -11.63 -25.99
N LEU A 4 41.28 -11.94 -27.03
CA LEU A 4 40.36 -11.05 -27.72
C LEU A 4 39.03 -11.79 -27.86
N LEU A 5 37.94 -11.02 -27.72
CA LEU A 5 36.56 -11.25 -28.21
C LEU A 5 35.61 -12.15 -27.40
N LEU A 6 34.61 -11.52 -26.76
CA LEU A 6 33.19 -11.42 -27.20
C LEU A 6 32.41 -10.73 -26.05
N GLY A 7 31.48 -9.78 -26.23
CA GLY A 7 30.83 -9.23 -27.40
C GLY A 7 30.08 -7.95 -27.02
N LYS A 8 29.81 -7.11 -28.01
CA LYS A 8 28.96 -5.92 -27.94
C LYS A 8 27.50 -6.35 -28.05
N HIS A 9 26.63 -5.82 -27.19
CA HIS A 9 25.20 -5.59 -27.46
C HIS A 9 24.71 -4.64 -26.35
N SER A 10 24.53 -3.34 -26.59
CA SER A 10 23.35 -2.74 -27.23
C SER A 10 22.05 -3.37 -26.74
N GLU A 11 21.37 -2.74 -25.78
CA GLU A 11 20.03 -2.20 -26.03
C GLU A 11 19.43 -1.42 -24.83
N ARG A 12 18.79 -0.32 -25.20
CA ARG A 12 17.64 0.37 -24.58
C ARG A 12 17.83 1.07 -23.23
N ARG A 13 18.03 2.39 -23.36
CA ARG A 13 17.44 3.40 -22.48
C ARG A 13 15.95 3.08 -22.27
N THR A 14 15.57 2.58 -21.10
CA THR A 14 14.20 2.72 -20.62
C THR A 14 14.04 4.11 -19.99
N GLN A 15 13.50 5.00 -20.80
CA GLN A 15 12.87 6.24 -20.37
C GLN A 15 11.76 5.90 -19.36
N MET A 16 12.00 6.10 -18.06
CA MET A 16 10.96 5.99 -17.05
C MET A 16 10.24 7.34 -16.98
N ALA A 17 8.95 7.31 -17.33
CA ALA A 17 8.07 8.46 -17.33
C ALA A 17 8.02 9.12 -15.95
N ARG A 18 8.06 10.45 -15.99
CA ARG A 18 7.91 11.37 -14.87
C ARG A 18 6.53 11.17 -14.24
N GLY A 19 6.46 10.40 -13.16
CA GLY A 19 5.23 10.11 -12.42
C GLY A 19 5.46 10.04 -10.92
N LYS A 20 5.94 11.15 -10.34
CA LYS A 20 5.75 11.50 -8.92
C LYS A 20 5.98 10.36 -7.91
N GLN A 21 7.18 9.77 -7.92
CA GLN A 21 7.69 9.01 -6.77
C GLN A 21 8.20 10.02 -5.73
N ILE A 22 7.28 10.62 -4.99
CA ILE A 22 7.57 11.47 -3.83
C ILE A 22 7.43 10.58 -2.59
N LEU A 23 8.50 10.52 -1.79
CA LEU A 23 8.75 9.63 -0.65
C LEU A 23 9.25 8.23 -1.02
N GLY A 24 10.46 7.91 -0.56
CA GLY A 24 11.07 6.58 -0.61
C GLY A 24 10.38 5.59 0.33
N LEU A 25 9.08 5.35 0.13
CA LEU A 25 8.37 4.31 0.84
C LEU A 25 8.94 2.93 0.45
N PRO A 26 9.08 2.00 1.41
CA PRO A 26 9.47 0.63 1.14
C PRO A 26 8.57 -0.03 0.09
N LYS A 27 9.11 -1.00 -0.66
CA LYS A 27 8.32 -1.75 -1.65
C LYS A 27 7.05 -2.32 -0.99
N GLY A 28 5.90 -2.12 -1.65
CA GLY A 28 4.60 -2.55 -1.14
C GLY A 28 3.97 -1.62 -0.09
N LYS A 29 4.55 -0.44 0.18
CA LYS A 29 3.95 0.61 1.01
C LYS A 29 3.53 1.77 0.12
N HIS A 30 2.30 2.23 0.30
CA HIS A 30 1.70 3.26 -0.53
C HIS A 30 1.12 4.36 0.36
N LEU A 31 1.41 5.62 0.00
CA LEU A 31 0.74 6.79 0.55
C LEU A 31 -0.27 7.27 -0.49
N PHE A 32 -1.56 7.11 -0.21
CA PHE A 32 -2.64 7.54 -1.09
C PHE A 32 -3.07 9.00 -0.87
N GLY A 33 -2.36 9.71 0.02
CA GLY A 33 -2.64 11.10 0.40
C GLY A 33 -3.35 11.24 1.74
N THR A 34 -3.78 12.46 2.06
CA THR A 34 -4.57 12.78 3.26
C THR A 34 -6.04 12.92 2.87
N VAL A 35 -6.93 12.33 3.66
CA VAL A 35 -8.39 12.45 3.46
C VAL A 35 -9.00 13.33 4.56
N ARG A 36 -10.10 14.01 4.24
CA ARG A 36 -10.90 14.76 5.21
C ARG A 36 -12.13 13.96 5.61
N ILE A 37 -12.58 14.18 6.83
CA ILE A 37 -13.86 13.67 7.33
C ILE A 37 -14.97 14.60 6.81
N GLY A 38 -15.99 14.02 6.18
CA GLY A 38 -17.17 14.74 5.72
C GLY A 38 -18.13 15.06 6.87
N GLU A 39 -19.15 15.87 6.61
CA GLU A 39 -20.09 16.39 7.63
C GLU A 39 -20.79 15.31 8.45
N LYS A 40 -20.96 14.11 7.89
CA LYS A 40 -21.59 12.96 8.55
C LYS A 40 -20.59 12.00 9.21
N GLY A 41 -19.34 12.40 9.38
CA GLY A 41 -18.29 11.51 9.92
C GLY A 41 -17.74 10.49 8.90
N GLN A 42 -18.14 10.59 7.63
CA GLN A 42 -17.71 9.67 6.58
C GLN A 42 -16.32 10.05 6.03
N ILE A 43 -15.52 9.03 5.68
CA ILE A 43 -14.28 9.21 4.92
C ILE A 43 -14.44 8.63 3.52
N VAL A 44 -13.79 9.24 2.54
CA VAL A 44 -13.76 8.72 1.16
C VAL A 44 -12.45 7.98 0.96
N ILE A 45 -12.52 6.70 0.59
CA ILE A 45 -11.33 5.93 0.21
C ILE A 45 -10.85 6.41 -1.17
N PRO A 46 -9.60 6.90 -1.29
CA PRO A 46 -9.03 7.35 -2.57
C PRO A 46 -9.19 6.30 -3.66
N LYS A 47 -9.39 6.75 -4.91
CA LYS A 47 -9.63 5.86 -6.05
C LYS A 47 -8.49 4.86 -6.23
N GLU A 48 -7.26 5.32 -6.08
CA GLU A 48 -6.03 4.55 -6.25
C GLU A 48 -5.92 3.45 -5.18
N ALA A 49 -6.37 3.74 -3.95
CA ALA A 49 -6.43 2.74 -2.89
C ALA A 49 -7.49 1.67 -3.19
N ARG A 50 -8.66 2.09 -3.70
CA ARG A 50 -9.72 1.16 -4.11
C ARG A 50 -9.27 0.22 -5.22
N GLU A 51 -8.59 0.75 -6.23
CA GLU A 51 -8.05 -0.05 -7.34
C GLU A 51 -6.96 -1.02 -6.87
N LEU A 52 -6.03 -0.57 -6.01
CA LEU A 52 -4.95 -1.43 -5.52
C LEU A 52 -5.47 -2.56 -4.61
N PHE A 53 -6.41 -2.26 -3.72
CA PHE A 53 -6.95 -3.23 -2.75
C PHE A 53 -8.20 -3.96 -3.23
N GLY A 54 -8.64 -3.70 -4.47
CA GLY A 54 -9.82 -4.32 -5.07
C GLY A 54 -11.11 -4.05 -4.29
N ILE A 55 -11.30 -2.82 -3.81
CA ILE A 55 -12.48 -2.39 -3.04
C ILE A 55 -13.52 -1.79 -3.99
N SER A 56 -14.71 -2.38 -4.00
CA SER A 56 -15.84 -2.01 -4.84
C SER A 56 -17.03 -1.48 -4.04
N PRO A 57 -17.93 -0.68 -4.65
CA PRO A 57 -19.19 -0.32 -4.01
C PRO A 57 -19.98 -1.57 -3.61
N GLY A 58 -20.47 -1.62 -2.37
CA GLY A 58 -21.17 -2.78 -1.81
C GLY A 58 -20.28 -3.72 -1.00
N ASP A 59 -18.95 -3.57 -1.09
CA ASP A 59 -18.03 -4.34 -0.25
C ASP A 59 -18.20 -3.95 1.23
N THR A 60 -18.12 -4.97 2.09
CA THR A 60 -18.02 -4.78 3.53
C THR A 60 -16.55 -4.70 3.90
N LEU A 61 -16.19 -3.69 4.69
CA LEU A 61 -14.84 -3.51 5.22
C LEU A 61 -14.86 -3.68 6.74
N LEU A 62 -13.83 -4.34 7.27
CA LEU A 62 -13.55 -4.41 8.69
C LEU A 62 -12.82 -3.13 9.11
N VAL A 63 -13.30 -2.50 10.17
CA VAL A 63 -12.67 -1.33 10.79
C VAL A 63 -12.25 -1.73 12.20
N LEU A 64 -10.94 -1.68 12.47
CA LEU A 64 -10.35 -1.95 13.78
C LEU A 64 -9.72 -0.67 14.31
N GLY A 65 -9.70 -0.48 15.62
CA GLY A 65 -9.10 0.70 16.24
C GLY A 65 -8.46 0.34 17.56
N ASP A 66 -7.31 0.97 17.83
CA ASP A 66 -6.63 0.97 19.12
C ASP A 66 -6.15 2.40 19.42
N GLU A 67 -6.21 2.82 20.67
CA GLU A 67 -5.87 4.21 21.05
C GLU A 67 -4.40 4.55 20.79
N SER A 68 -3.51 3.54 20.84
CA SER A 68 -2.08 3.73 20.61
C SER A 68 -1.70 3.62 19.11
N CYS A 69 -2.40 2.78 18.35
CA CYS A 69 -2.07 2.47 16.96
C CYS A 69 -2.96 3.16 15.91
N GLY A 70 -4.09 3.75 16.31
CA GLY A 70 -5.05 4.40 15.41
C GLY A 70 -6.03 3.42 14.75
N ILE A 71 -6.62 3.83 13.61
CA ILE A 71 -7.64 3.07 12.88
C ILE A 71 -7.02 2.28 11.72
N ILE A 72 -7.43 1.02 11.58
CA ILE A 72 -7.08 0.13 10.48
C ILE A 72 -8.35 -0.27 9.73
N ILE A 73 -8.27 -0.25 8.40
CA ILE A 73 -9.34 -0.68 7.51
C ILE A 73 -8.81 -1.84 6.66
N SER A 74 -9.51 -2.97 6.67
CA SER A 74 -9.15 -4.15 5.87
C SER A 74 -10.38 -4.85 5.32
N ARG A 75 -10.18 -5.79 4.40
CA ARG A 75 -11.26 -6.69 4.01
C ARG A 75 -11.50 -7.74 5.11
N PRO A 76 -12.73 -8.25 5.28
CA PRO A 76 -13.07 -9.24 6.30
C PRO A 76 -12.37 -10.60 6.12
N ASP A 77 -12.00 -10.95 4.89
CA ASP A 77 -11.32 -12.21 4.56
C ASP A 77 -9.82 -12.22 4.92
N VAL A 78 -9.22 -11.06 5.16
CA VAL A 78 -7.80 -10.90 5.54
C VAL A 78 -7.56 -11.13 7.06
N MET A 79 -8.62 -11.53 7.77
CA MET A 79 -8.70 -11.57 9.24
C MET A 79 -7.62 -12.45 9.90
N THR A 80 -7.11 -13.50 9.26
CA THR A 80 -6.17 -14.42 9.94
C THR A 80 -4.76 -13.82 10.11
N GLU A 81 -4.29 -12.99 9.17
CA GLU A 81 -2.89 -12.52 9.19
C GLU A 81 -2.75 -11.07 9.69
N ALA A 82 -3.71 -10.20 9.36
CA ALA A 82 -3.69 -8.80 9.79
C ALA A 82 -4.09 -8.67 11.27
N ALA A 83 -5.13 -9.39 11.71
CA ALA A 83 -5.57 -9.36 13.09
C ALA A 83 -4.46 -9.88 14.02
N GLY A 84 -3.80 -10.99 13.70
CA GLY A 84 -2.73 -11.54 14.53
C GLY A 84 -1.50 -10.62 14.68
N LYS A 85 -1.29 -9.64 13.79
CA LYS A 85 -0.21 -8.63 13.89
C LYS A 85 -0.64 -7.37 14.64
N VAL A 86 -1.94 -7.06 14.62
CA VAL A 86 -2.56 -5.95 15.36
C VAL A 86 -2.82 -6.38 16.81
N PHE A 87 -3.45 -7.53 17.03
CA PHE A 87 -3.66 -8.13 18.34
C PHE A 87 -2.34 -8.41 19.08
N ARG A 88 -1.28 -8.92 18.43
CA ARG A 88 0.04 -9.05 19.09
C ARG A 88 0.67 -7.74 19.57
N ARG A 89 0.20 -6.57 19.11
CA ARG A 89 0.60 -5.26 19.65
C ARG A 89 -0.36 -4.76 20.74
N ILE A 90 -1.62 -5.17 20.69
CA ILE A 90 -2.67 -4.80 21.66
C ILE A 90 -2.58 -5.68 22.92
N ASP A 91 -2.24 -6.96 22.79
CA ASP A 91 -2.19 -7.96 23.88
C ASP A 91 -0.86 -7.93 24.66
N GLY A 92 -0.04 -6.90 24.43
CA GLY A 92 1.30 -6.76 25.00
C GLY A 92 1.32 -6.01 26.32
N SER A 93 0.65 -6.55 27.35
CA SER A 93 0.93 -6.34 28.79
C SER A 93 0.32 -7.47 29.60
#